data_AF-A0A1A8GQJ3-F1
#
_entry.id   AF-A0A1A8GQJ3-F1
#
_cell.length_a   1.000
_cell.length_b   1.000
_cell.length_c   1.000
_cell.angle_alpha   90.00
_cell.angle_beta   90.00
_cell.angle_gamma   90.00
#
_symmetry.space_group_name_H-M   'P 1'
#
loop_
_entity.id
_entity.type
_entity.pdbx_description
1 polymer ?
#
loop_
_entity_poly.entity_id
_entity_poly.type
_entity_poly.pdbx_seq_one_letter_code
_entity_poly.pdbx_strand_id
1 'polypeptide(L)'
;MLYDKPSRWSYTFQSYASLSRLRAQLQGPSVKLQQAENPVQFYERSVYSDRYVFASNLFESGDLTDTEWSVYQDWHTWLLNHFEPDITLDGIIYLRAPPQRCMQRLMHRGRDEERGIPLEYLEQR
;
A
#
# COMPACT_ATOMS: atom_id res chain seq x y z
N MET A 1 -3.13 -15.58 -6.26
CA MET A 1 -4.33 -14.73 -6.32
C MET A 1 -4.07 -13.30 -6.82
N LEU A 2 -2.98 -12.61 -6.47
CA LEU A 2 -2.50 -11.41 -7.21
C LEU A 2 -1.38 -11.80 -8.19
N TYR A 3 -0.28 -12.34 -7.65
CA TYR A 3 0.93 -12.65 -8.41
C TYR A 3 0.76 -13.74 -9.48
N ASP A 4 -0.31 -14.55 -9.41
CA ASP A 4 -0.59 -15.56 -10.45
C ASP A 4 -1.17 -14.95 -11.75
N LYS A 5 -2.00 -13.90 -11.62
CA LYS A 5 -2.67 -13.22 -12.74
C LYS A 5 -2.87 -11.73 -12.42
N PRO A 6 -1.79 -10.92 -12.40
CA PRO A 6 -1.86 -9.52 -11.97
C PRO A 6 -2.85 -8.72 -12.83
N SER A 7 -2.76 -8.81 -14.16
CA SER A 7 -3.70 -8.17 -15.11
C SER A 7 -5.19 -8.45 -14.88
N ARG A 8 -5.56 -9.50 -14.13
CA ARG A 8 -6.95 -9.79 -13.76
C ARG A 8 -7.32 -9.29 -12.36
N TRP A 9 -6.37 -9.28 -11.43
CA TRP A 9 -6.65 -9.14 -10.01
C TRP A 9 -6.07 -7.87 -9.37
N SER A 10 -5.21 -7.13 -10.07
CA SER A 10 -4.60 -5.89 -9.59
C SER A 10 -5.65 -4.88 -9.14
N TYR A 11 -6.67 -4.60 -9.94
CA TYR A 11 -7.71 -3.64 -9.58
C TYR A 11 -8.47 -4.06 -8.32
N THR A 12 -8.92 -5.32 -8.27
CA THR A 12 -9.62 -5.87 -7.10
C THR A 12 -8.75 -5.85 -5.84
N PHE A 13 -7.47 -6.24 -5.98
CA PHE A 13 -6.53 -6.28 -4.87
C PHE A 13 -6.24 -4.88 -4.33
N GLN A 14 -5.89 -3.93 -5.20
CA GLN A 14 -5.59 -2.55 -4.78
C GLN A 14 -6.82 -1.88 -4.15
N SER A 15 -8.01 -2.14 -4.68
CA SER A 15 -9.25 -1.61 -4.10
C SER A 15 -9.50 -2.12 -2.69
N TYR A 16 -9.33 -3.43 -2.47
CA TYR A 16 -9.53 -4.00 -1.16
C TYR A 16 -8.42 -3.63 -0.17
N ALA A 17 -7.16 -3.59 -0.62
CA ALA A 17 -6.02 -3.19 0.19
C ALA A 17 -6.19 -1.77 0.73
N SER A 18 -6.45 -0.80 -0.15
CA SER A 18 -6.71 0.60 0.21
C SER A 18 -7.91 0.77 1.14
N LEU A 19 -9.03 0.07 0.88
CA LEU A 19 -10.20 0.12 1.77
C LEU A 19 -9.90 -0.47 3.15
N SER A 20 -9.19 -1.59 3.21
CA SER A 20 -8.81 -2.23 4.48
C SER A 20 -7.88 -1.35 5.30
N ARG A 21 -6.94 -0.66 4.64
CA ARG A 21 -6.01 0.28 5.29
C ARG A 21 -6.74 1.50 5.81
N LEU A 22 -7.63 2.09 5.01
CA LEU A 22 -8.45 3.22 5.45
C LEU A 22 -9.25 2.84 6.72
N ARG A 23 -9.92 1.70 6.71
CA ARG A 23 -10.66 1.21 7.90
C ARG A 23 -9.76 1.05 9.12
N ALA A 24 -8.54 0.55 8.95
CA ALA A 24 -7.58 0.40 10.03
C ALA A 24 -7.05 1.74 10.56
N GLN A 25 -6.90 2.75 9.71
CA GLN A 25 -6.49 4.11 10.12
C GLN A 25 -7.63 4.86 10.84
N LEU A 26 -8.88 4.64 10.40
CA LEU A 26 -10.07 5.20 11.05
C LEU A 26 -10.40 4.49 12.38
N GLN A 27 -9.91 3.26 12.59
CA GLN A 27 -9.93 2.64 13.91
C GLN A 27 -8.95 3.40 14.80
N GLY A 28 -9.48 4.36 15.55
CA GLY A 28 -8.71 5.25 16.41
C GLY A 28 -7.75 4.52 17.36
N PRO A 29 -6.85 5.29 18.01
CA PRO A 29 -5.79 4.72 18.83
C PRO A 29 -6.33 3.84 19.96
N SER A 30 -5.59 2.79 20.31
CA SER A 30 -5.95 1.92 21.43
C SER A 30 -6.11 2.70 22.74
N VAL A 31 -6.94 2.21 23.66
CA VAL A 31 -7.15 2.84 24.99
C VAL A 31 -5.83 3.11 25.71
N LYS A 32 -4.87 2.17 25.63
CA LYS A 32 -3.54 2.33 26.21
C LYS A 32 -2.79 3.53 25.63
N LEU A 33 -2.92 3.76 24.33
CA LEU A 33 -2.28 4.88 23.67
C LEU A 33 -2.96 6.20 24.02
N GLN A 34 -4.30 6.23 24.09
CA GLN A 34 -5.06 7.42 24.52
C GLN A 34 -4.71 7.90 25.93
N GLN A 35 -4.24 7.00 26.80
CA GLN A 35 -3.83 7.32 28.18
C GLN A 35 -2.35 7.69 28.32
N ALA A 36 -1.56 7.64 27.24
CA ALA A 36 -0.14 7.98 27.29
C ALA A 36 0.06 9.50 27.35
N GLU A 37 1.13 9.94 28.02
CA GLU A 37 1.49 11.36 28.10
C GLU A 37 1.86 11.95 26.74
N ASN A 38 2.55 11.17 25.90
CA ASN A 38 2.95 11.54 24.54
C ASN A 38 2.60 10.41 23.56
N PRO A 39 1.32 10.29 23.14
CA PRO A 39 0.87 9.20 22.29
C PRO A 39 1.45 9.30 20.88
N VAL A 40 2.02 8.20 20.39
CA VAL A 40 2.46 8.05 19.00
C VAL A 40 1.83 6.80 18.40
N GLN A 41 1.07 6.98 17.31
CA GLN A 41 0.47 5.89 16.53
C GLN A 41 1.32 5.62 15.29
N PHE A 42 1.71 4.37 15.07
CA PHE A 42 2.42 3.95 13.88
C PHE A 42 1.51 3.17 12.94
N TYR A 43 1.58 3.49 11.65
CA TYR A 43 0.93 2.73 10.59
C TYR A 43 1.99 2.03 9.74
N GLU A 44 1.79 0.74 9.44
CA GLU A 44 2.58 0.06 8.43
C GLU A 44 2.09 0.51 7.04
N ARG A 45 2.84 1.40 6.40
CA ARG A 45 2.47 2.10 5.15
C ARG A 45 1.29 3.07 5.33
N SER A 46 0.75 3.58 4.22
CA SER A 46 -0.31 4.58 4.19
C SER A 46 -1.19 4.45 2.94
N VAL A 47 -2.37 5.05 2.98
CA VAL A 47 -3.27 5.16 1.79
C VAL A 47 -2.59 5.85 0.61
N TYR A 48 -1.58 6.69 0.88
CA TYR A 48 -0.76 7.32 -0.14
C TYR A 48 0.13 6.30 -0.86
N SER A 49 0.80 5.41 -0.13
CA SER A 49 1.63 4.38 -0.76
C SER A 49 0.83 3.36 -1.56
N ASP A 50 -0.43 3.09 -1.18
CA ASP A 50 -1.28 2.19 -1.98
C ASP A 50 -1.52 2.77 -3.38
N ARG A 51 -1.76 4.08 -3.52
CA ARG A 51 -1.93 4.74 -4.82
C ARG A 51 -0.60 5.02 -5.53
N TYR A 52 0.30 5.74 -4.88
CA TYR A 52 1.48 6.33 -5.53
C TYR A 52 2.68 5.40 -5.63
N VAL A 53 2.60 4.19 -5.04
CA VAL A 53 3.62 3.16 -5.20
C VAL A 53 3.01 1.93 -5.86
N PHE A 54 2.03 1.29 -5.22
CA PHE A 54 1.56 -0.01 -5.70
C PHE A 54 0.61 0.10 -6.91
N ALA A 55 -0.45 0.89 -6.82
CA ALA A 55 -1.40 1.02 -7.92
C ALA A 55 -0.79 1.74 -9.15
N SER A 56 0.02 2.78 -8.93
CA SER A 56 0.77 3.44 -10.03
C SER A 56 1.68 2.45 -10.74
N ASN A 57 2.48 1.68 -9.99
CA ASN A 57 3.37 0.69 -10.61
C ASN A 57 2.60 -0.38 -11.38
N LEU A 58 1.44 -0.84 -10.87
CA LEU A 58 0.60 -1.82 -11.58
C LEU A 58 -0.03 -1.23 -12.85
N PHE A 59 -0.31 0.07 -12.89
CA PHE A 59 -0.74 0.73 -14.12
C PHE A 59 0.41 0.84 -15.11
N GLU A 60 1.58 1.28 -14.66
CA GLU A 60 2.78 1.43 -15.49
C GLU A 60 3.31 0.09 -16.02
N SER A 61 3.12 -1.01 -15.28
CA SER A 61 3.45 -2.37 -15.72
C SER A 61 2.42 -3.00 -16.68
N GLY A 62 1.29 -2.33 -16.92
CA GLY A 62 0.20 -2.82 -17.77
C GLY A 62 -0.74 -3.83 -17.09
N ASP A 63 -0.69 -3.94 -15.76
CA ASP A 63 -1.56 -4.81 -14.98
C ASP A 63 -2.87 -4.14 -14.51
N LEU A 64 -3.02 -2.83 -14.76
CA LEU A 64 -4.27 -2.10 -14.70
C LEU A 64 -4.57 -1.50 -16.07
N THR A 65 -5.82 -1.61 -16.52
CA THR A 65 -6.29 -0.90 -17.71
C THR A 65 -6.46 0.59 -17.44
N ASP A 66 -6.51 1.42 -18.50
CA ASP A 66 -6.79 2.86 -18.39
C ASP A 66 -8.11 3.14 -17.64
N THR A 67 -9.12 2.30 -17.86
CA THR A 67 -10.41 2.41 -17.18
C THR A 67 -10.29 2.08 -15.70
N GLU A 68 -9.64 0.96 -15.35
CA GLU A 68 -9.42 0.58 -13.95
C GLU A 68 -8.59 1.62 -13.20
N TRP A 69 -7.54 2.16 -13.85
CA TRP A 69 -6.71 3.20 -13.25
C TRP A 69 -7.49 4.51 -13.06
N SER A 70 -8.28 4.93 -14.04
CA SER A 70 -9.11 6.14 -13.92
C SER A 70 -10.13 6.01 -12.79
N VAL A 71 -10.83 4.87 -12.72
CA VAL A 71 -11.78 4.58 -11.65
C VAL A 71 -11.07 4.53 -10.29
N TYR A 72 -9.91 3.85 -10.21
CA TYR A 72 -9.12 3.76 -8.98
C TYR A 72 -8.75 5.13 -8.42
N GLN A 73 -8.24 6.01 -9.27
CA GLN A 73 -7.86 7.36 -8.89
C GLN A 73 -9.05 8.19 -8.44
N ASP A 74 -10.19 8.07 -9.11
CA ASP A 74 -11.40 8.84 -8.79
C ASP A 74 -11.90 8.49 -7.38
N TRP A 75 -12.16 7.20 -7.10
CA TRP A 75 -12.66 6.82 -5.78
C TRP A 75 -11.62 6.99 -4.67
N HIS A 76 -10.33 6.81 -4.97
CA HIS A 76 -9.26 7.07 -4.00
C HIS A 76 -9.19 8.55 -3.63
N THR A 77 -9.29 9.45 -4.62
CA THR A 77 -9.36 10.90 -4.39
C THR A 77 -10.59 11.27 -3.57
N TRP A 78 -11.75 10.68 -3.90
CA TRP A 78 -12.99 10.89 -3.15
C TRP A 78 -12.84 10.48 -1.68
N LEU A 79 -12.25 9.32 -1.40
CA LEU A 79 -12.01 8.87 -0.03
C LEU A 79 -11.04 9.78 0.72
N LEU A 80 -9.92 10.18 0.09
CA LEU A 80 -8.98 11.09 0.74
C LEU A 80 -9.66 12.40 1.12
N ASN A 81 -10.46 12.98 0.22
CA ASN A 81 -11.17 14.24 0.50
C ASN A 81 -12.21 14.10 1.61
N HIS A 82 -12.83 12.92 1.76
CA HIS A 82 -13.86 12.71 2.78
C HIS A 82 -13.29 12.40 4.16
N PHE A 83 -12.12 11.76 4.23
CA PHE A 83 -11.52 11.27 5.48
C PHE A 83 -10.20 11.95 5.84
N GLU A 84 -9.77 12.99 5.10
CA GLU A 84 -8.49 13.69 5.30
C GLU A 84 -8.19 14.00 6.77
N PRO A 85 -9.11 14.60 7.55
CA PRO A 85 -8.81 15.01 8.92
C PRO A 85 -8.47 13.84 9.84
N ASP A 86 -9.02 12.66 9.54
CA ASP A 86 -8.89 11.46 10.37
C ASP A 86 -7.67 10.60 9.97
N ILE A 87 -7.12 10.79 8.77
CA ILE A 87 -6.02 9.96 8.22
C ILE A 87 -4.75 10.73 7.92
N THR A 88 -4.71 12.01 8.28
CA THR A 88 -3.54 12.88 8.13
C THR A 88 -2.37 12.32 8.94
N LEU A 89 -1.17 12.33 8.34
CA LEU A 89 0.06 11.84 8.96
C LEU A 89 0.92 13.02 9.40
N ASP A 90 1.35 13.02 10.67
CA ASP A 90 2.28 14.04 11.20
C ASP A 90 3.72 13.86 10.67
N GLY A 91 4.05 12.66 10.20
CA GLY A 91 5.38 12.35 9.69
C GLY A 91 5.47 11.01 8.97
N ILE A 92 6.52 10.87 8.15
CA ILE A 92 6.79 9.65 7.37
C ILE A 92 8.19 9.15 7.67
N ILE A 93 8.29 7.88 8.08
CA ILE A 93 9.56 7.16 8.23
C ILE A 93 9.81 6.35 6.96
N TYR A 94 10.82 6.75 6.17
CA TYR A 94 11.21 6.04 4.96
C TYR A 94 12.34 5.04 5.23
N LEU A 95 12.00 3.75 5.29
CA LEU A 95 12.96 2.65 5.47
C LEU A 95 13.64 2.31 4.14
N ARG A 96 14.69 3.05 3.80
CA ARG A 96 15.43 2.88 2.54
C ARG A 96 16.36 1.66 2.57
N ALA A 97 16.26 0.82 1.54
CA ALA A 97 17.19 -0.27 1.28
C ALA A 97 17.38 -0.46 -0.25
N PRO A 98 18.56 -0.93 -0.70
CA PRO A 98 18.76 -1.24 -2.11
C PRO A 98 17.91 -2.48 -2.53
N PRO A 99 17.42 -2.54 -3.78
CA PRO A 99 16.58 -3.63 -4.28
C PRO A 99 17.16 -5.03 -4.04
N GLN A 100 18.49 -5.18 -4.17
CA GLN A 100 19.20 -6.45 -3.95
C GLN A 100 19.07 -6.92 -2.49
N ARG A 101 19.10 -6.00 -1.52
CA ARG A 101 18.85 -6.34 -0.10
C ARG A 101 17.38 -6.68 0.16
N CYS A 102 16.45 -6.00 -0.52
CA CYS A 102 15.03 -6.34 -0.44
C CYS A 102 14.77 -7.75 -0.98
N MET A 103 15.38 -8.11 -2.11
CA MET A 103 15.30 -9.45 -2.71
C MET A 103 15.83 -10.53 -1.75
N GLN A 104 17.01 -10.32 -1.17
CA GLN A 104 17.57 -11.25 -0.17
C GLN A 104 16.63 -11.47 1.02
N ARG A 105 16.01 -10.40 1.53
CA ARG A 105 15.03 -10.47 2.63
C ARG A 105 13.75 -11.20 2.25
N LEU A 106 13.27 -11.00 1.02
CA LEU A 106 12.11 -11.70 0.46
C LEU A 106 12.38 -13.20 0.40
N MET A 107 13.52 -13.60 -0.18
CA MET A 107 13.94 -15.00 -0.25
C MET A 107 14.09 -15.63 1.14
N HIS A 108 14.72 -14.91 2.08
CA HIS A 108 14.87 -15.37 3.46
C HIS A 108 13.53 -15.54 4.19
N ARG A 109 12.56 -14.64 3.93
CA ARG A 109 11.22 -14.69 4.54
C ARG A 109 10.41 -15.89 4.04
N GLY A 110 10.62 -16.33 2.81
CA GLY A 110 10.14 -17.62 2.30
C GLY A 110 8.64 -17.75 2.07
N ARG A 111 7.88 -16.63 1.99
CA ARG A 111 6.43 -16.64 1.73
C ARG A 111 6.12 -17.20 0.35
N ASP A 112 5.17 -18.12 0.28
CA ASP A 112 4.81 -18.81 -0.96
C ASP A 112 4.31 -17.82 -2.03
N GLU A 113 3.51 -16.82 -1.64
CA GLU A 113 2.91 -15.84 -2.56
C GLU A 113 3.94 -14.91 -3.19
N GLU A 114 5.10 -14.76 -2.57
CA GLU A 114 6.17 -13.87 -3.04
C GLU A 114 7.23 -14.64 -3.86
N ARG A 115 7.10 -15.98 -3.95
CA ARG A 115 8.00 -16.81 -4.76
C ARG A 115 7.75 -16.51 -6.24
N GLY A 116 8.73 -15.87 -6.88
CA GLY A 116 8.69 -15.52 -8.29
C GLY A 116 8.64 -14.03 -8.57
N ILE A 117 8.65 -13.17 -7.55
CA ILE A 117 8.81 -11.72 -7.74
C ILE A 117 10.21 -11.46 -8.35
N PRO A 118 10.32 -10.84 -9.54
CA PRO A 118 11.59 -10.56 -10.19
C PRO A 118 12.31 -9.37 -9.53
N LEU A 119 13.63 -9.25 -9.72
CA LEU A 119 14.39 -8.13 -9.15
C LEU A 119 13.96 -6.80 -9.77
N GLU A 120 13.64 -6.83 -11.06
CA GLU A 120 13.15 -5.72 -11.86
C GLU A 120 11.90 -5.09 -11.23
N TYR A 121 11.02 -5.89 -10.63
CA TYR A 121 9.85 -5.38 -9.90
C TYR A 121 10.23 -4.56 -8.66
N LEU A 122 11.35 -4.90 -7.99
CA LEU A 122 11.86 -4.15 -6.83
C LEU A 122 12.67 -2.91 -7.23
N GLU A 123 13.05 -2.80 -8.50
CA GLU A 123 13.78 -1.67 -9.07
C GLU A 123 12.86 -0.60 -9.66
N GLN A 124 11.62 -0.99 -10.00
CA GLN A 124 10.53 -0.07 -10.37
C GLN A 124 10.28 0.93 -9.24
N ARG A 125 10.09 2.21 -9.61
CA ARG A 125 9.98 3.34 -8.69
C ARG A 125 8.56 3.84 -8.59
#